data_AF-A0A2N9BCV8-F1
#
_entry.id   AF-A0A2N9BCV8-F1
#
_cell.length_a   1.000
_cell.length_b   1.000
_cell.length_c   1.000
_cell.angle_alpha   90.00
_cell.angle_beta   90.00
_cell.angle_gamma   90.00
#
_symmetry.space_group_name_H-M   'P 1'
#
loop_
_entity.id
_entity.type
_entity.pdbx_description
1 polymer ?
#
loop_
_entity_poly.entity_id
_entity_poly.type
_entity_poly.pdbx_seq_one_letter_code
_entity_poly.pdbx_strand_id
1 'polypeptide(L)'
;MEKRTAALKVPEEVKEEVGNELSGLLKMSRDPDIPPGERAAYRRIVSRLTDELAMIQDPKTPREQRVAHTHIVERATETLGVIQDPGTSPEDRAAYTSLVDGTVRTLGTIQDPKTSREERAVFTECMEEMSERFGLVTDQEADEASRNFARSNTEQDVKTLTRSQGQRTPQSYREWTVRAISASGTSQQILRARALPPKEQAELRKNVEQLTAAVLKSYDRSASREDRDKAKDAGKDFLAKIEESNDKHSDKPLLEVRNKPLSATVAPGEFESFTVKVTNHGADDVTGVTVEDEFDSASGDAEGGVIHPVLHAQLMRDSGEENDCDITAGSTGVTCPAEGDTEIVPEETVTITIRAVVKASQVPFGKKENVTRVKYEEGAEQGSAKFAVVKPPKLSEQDLEGELRAIRQCAAHFEPSGVSREALTVFTKVMGDELKQGTSPAQASSEGYEAALTRAGPDEAVSIAGIPVFDVSLRDAAKAVTSAGDCPGFVDKALSAE
;
A
#
# COMPACT_ATOMS: atom_id res chain seq x y z
N MET A 1 -0.01 -5.68 22.31
CA MET A 1 -0.05 -5.12 20.95
C MET A 1 -1.18 -5.79 20.19
N GLU A 2 -1.15 -7.10 19.93
CA GLU A 2 -2.22 -7.87 19.26
C GLU A 2 -3.65 -7.56 19.75
N LYS A 3 -3.89 -7.55 21.07
CA LYS A 3 -5.21 -7.19 21.64
C LYS A 3 -5.68 -5.76 21.33
N ARG A 4 -4.74 -4.83 21.09
CA ARG A 4 -5.03 -3.43 20.74
C ARG A 4 -5.21 -3.29 19.23
N THR A 5 -4.40 -3.95 18.41
CA THR A 5 -4.55 -3.92 16.95
C THR A 5 -5.89 -4.52 16.52
N ALA A 6 -6.29 -5.66 17.08
CA ALA A 6 -7.59 -6.30 16.81
C ALA A 6 -8.83 -5.42 17.14
N ALA A 7 -8.67 -4.41 18.01
CA ALA A 7 -9.76 -3.53 18.45
C ALA A 7 -9.94 -2.26 17.60
N LEU A 8 -9.11 -2.06 16.54
CA LEU A 8 -9.22 -0.88 15.68
C LEU A 8 -10.57 -0.88 14.94
N LYS A 9 -11.12 0.31 14.66
CA LYS A 9 -12.29 0.48 13.78
C LYS A 9 -11.83 0.98 12.40
N VAL A 10 -10.92 0.21 11.82
CA VAL A 10 -10.37 0.38 10.47
C VAL A 10 -10.51 -0.97 9.77
N PRO A 11 -10.42 -1.05 8.43
CA PRO A 11 -10.43 -2.32 7.70
C PRO A 11 -9.41 -3.31 8.30
N GLU A 12 -9.73 -4.61 8.31
CA GLU A 12 -8.88 -5.63 8.98
C GLU A 12 -7.46 -5.68 8.40
N GLU A 13 -7.32 -5.32 7.13
CA GLU A 13 -6.06 -5.22 6.39
C GLU A 13 -5.11 -4.21 7.06
N VAL A 14 -5.64 -3.03 7.44
CA VAL A 14 -4.87 -1.99 8.13
C VAL A 14 -4.47 -2.45 9.53
N LYS A 15 -5.29 -3.28 10.19
CA LYS A 15 -4.94 -3.83 11.52
C LYS A 15 -3.82 -4.84 11.43
N GLU A 16 -3.88 -5.72 10.44
CA GLU A 16 -2.86 -6.74 10.22
C GLU A 16 -1.52 -6.10 9.85
N GLU A 17 -1.54 -5.14 8.92
CA GLU A 17 -0.35 -4.38 8.51
C GLU A 17 0.31 -3.66 9.68
N VAL A 18 -0.45 -2.82 10.40
CA VAL A 18 0.06 -2.12 11.59
C VAL A 18 0.59 -3.11 12.63
N GLY A 19 -0.06 -4.26 12.80
CA GLY A 19 0.39 -5.32 13.71
C GLY A 19 1.72 -5.94 13.30
N ASN A 20 1.87 -6.25 12.01
CA ASN A 20 3.05 -6.87 11.44
C ASN A 20 4.26 -5.93 11.51
N GLU A 21 4.10 -4.68 11.10
CA GLU A 21 5.20 -3.70 11.07
C GLU A 21 5.68 -3.34 12.49
N LEU A 22 4.76 -3.12 13.42
CA LEU A 22 5.14 -2.88 14.82
C LEU A 22 5.83 -4.08 15.45
N SER A 23 5.44 -5.30 15.09
CA SER A 23 6.05 -6.53 15.57
C SER A 23 7.46 -6.73 15.01
N GLY A 24 7.67 -6.45 13.73
CA GLY A 24 9.00 -6.53 13.12
C GLY A 24 9.95 -5.44 13.66
N LEU A 25 9.48 -4.21 13.85
CA LEU A 25 10.27 -3.16 14.49
C LEU A 25 10.63 -3.52 15.95
N LEU A 26 9.74 -4.20 16.68
CA LEU A 26 10.03 -4.70 18.03
C LEU A 26 11.14 -5.76 18.01
N LYS A 27 11.18 -6.64 17.00
CA LYS A 27 12.29 -7.60 16.81
C LYS A 27 13.61 -6.86 16.58
N MET A 28 13.63 -5.90 15.64
CA MET A 28 14.81 -5.05 15.39
C MET A 28 15.28 -4.31 16.65
N SER A 29 14.35 -3.81 17.47
CA SER A 29 14.70 -3.12 18.72
C SER A 29 15.43 -3.97 19.77
N ARG A 30 15.41 -5.29 19.61
CA ARG A 30 16.05 -6.30 20.48
C ARG A 30 17.30 -6.90 19.84
N ASP A 31 17.53 -6.63 18.56
CA ASP A 31 18.66 -7.16 17.81
C ASP A 31 19.98 -6.55 18.34
N PRO A 32 20.94 -7.36 18.82
CA PRO A 32 22.22 -6.86 19.31
C PRO A 32 23.06 -6.14 18.23
N ASP A 33 22.85 -6.46 16.95
CA ASP A 33 23.67 -5.98 15.83
C ASP A 33 23.25 -4.59 15.33
N ILE A 34 22.05 -4.14 15.71
CA ILE A 34 21.55 -2.80 15.39
C ILE A 34 22.13 -1.76 16.37
N PRO A 35 22.57 -0.58 15.89
CA PRO A 35 23.13 0.48 16.74
C PRO A 35 22.20 0.86 17.92
N PRO A 36 22.75 1.11 19.13
CA PRO A 36 21.94 1.43 20.30
C PRO A 36 20.98 2.61 20.12
N GLY A 37 21.38 3.62 19.36
CA GLY A 37 20.56 4.79 19.05
C GLY A 37 19.31 4.43 18.22
N GLU A 38 19.47 3.59 17.21
CA GLU A 38 18.38 3.09 16.36
C GLU A 38 17.45 2.18 17.14
N ARG A 39 17.98 1.26 17.96
CA ARG A 39 17.13 0.42 18.83
C ARG A 39 16.30 1.24 19.80
N ALA A 40 16.85 2.34 20.32
CA ALA A 40 16.11 3.24 21.18
C ALA A 40 15.01 3.99 20.41
N ALA A 41 15.25 4.36 19.15
CA ALA A 41 14.23 4.93 18.27
C ALA A 41 13.11 3.93 17.99
N TYR A 42 13.43 2.69 17.61
CA TYR A 42 12.45 1.63 17.39
C TYR A 42 11.53 1.40 18.58
N ARG A 43 12.08 1.35 19.81
CA ARG A 43 11.25 1.23 21.03
C ARG A 43 10.30 2.41 21.22
N ARG A 44 10.76 3.63 20.95
CA ARG A 44 9.91 4.82 21.04
C ARG A 44 8.81 4.80 19.99
N ILE A 45 9.16 4.49 18.74
CA ILE A 45 8.20 4.39 17.64
C ILE A 45 7.10 3.37 17.96
N VAL A 46 7.49 2.14 18.34
CA VAL A 46 6.51 1.11 18.71
C VAL A 46 5.61 1.57 19.85
N SER A 47 6.18 2.16 20.91
CA SER A 47 5.39 2.64 22.05
C SER A 47 4.40 3.72 21.63
N ARG A 48 4.84 4.72 20.86
CA ARG A 48 4.03 5.88 20.50
C ARG A 48 2.93 5.55 19.51
N LEU A 49 3.23 4.78 18.46
CA LEU A 49 2.19 4.30 17.54
C LEU A 49 1.17 3.43 18.29
N THR A 50 1.60 2.62 19.26
CA THR A 50 0.66 1.85 20.09
C THR A 50 -0.26 2.73 20.96
N ASP A 51 0.23 3.89 21.41
CA ASP A 51 -0.58 4.85 22.17
C ASP A 51 -1.55 5.62 21.24
N GLU A 52 -1.12 5.97 20.02
CA GLU A 52 -1.98 6.59 19.01
C GLU A 52 -3.13 5.69 18.58
N LEU A 53 -2.87 4.40 18.36
CA LEU A 53 -3.93 3.43 18.07
C LEU A 53 -5.00 3.39 19.18
N ALA A 54 -4.61 3.59 20.45
CA ALA A 54 -5.56 3.67 21.54
C ALA A 54 -6.41 4.96 21.50
N MET A 55 -5.83 6.08 21.07
CA MET A 55 -6.54 7.35 20.89
C MET A 55 -7.54 7.29 19.73
N ILE A 56 -7.14 6.69 18.61
CA ILE A 56 -8.01 6.44 17.45
C ILE A 56 -9.22 5.59 17.86
N GLN A 57 -9.04 4.65 18.79
CA GLN A 57 -10.12 3.79 19.29
C GLN A 57 -11.01 4.45 20.34
N ASP A 58 -10.57 5.51 21.01
CA ASP A 58 -11.36 6.15 22.05
C ASP A 58 -12.55 6.90 21.40
N PRO A 59 -13.80 6.50 21.69
CA PRO A 59 -14.98 7.18 21.16
C PRO A 59 -15.08 8.65 21.60
N LYS A 60 -14.32 9.07 22.62
CA LYS A 60 -14.26 10.46 23.09
C LYS A 60 -13.31 11.34 22.28
N THR A 61 -12.39 10.75 21.50
CA THR A 61 -11.53 11.51 20.59
C THR A 61 -12.40 12.09 19.47
N PRO A 62 -12.37 13.40 19.19
CA PRO A 62 -13.11 14.01 18.08
C PRO A 62 -12.85 13.30 16.75
N ARG A 63 -13.89 13.21 15.89
CA ARG A 63 -13.80 12.47 14.62
C ARG A 63 -12.65 12.98 13.74
N GLU A 64 -12.57 14.30 13.54
CA GLU A 64 -11.50 14.95 12.76
C GLU A 64 -10.11 14.54 13.25
N GLN A 65 -9.91 14.53 14.58
CA GLN A 65 -8.64 14.07 15.16
C GLN A 65 -8.40 12.59 14.88
N ARG A 66 -9.42 11.72 15.00
CA ARG A 66 -9.24 10.29 14.69
C ARG A 66 -8.83 10.06 13.24
N VAL A 67 -9.38 10.84 12.30
CA VAL A 67 -9.02 10.77 10.87
C VAL A 67 -7.55 11.16 10.68
N ALA A 68 -7.16 12.34 11.17
CA ALA A 68 -5.77 12.81 11.14
C ALA A 68 -4.78 11.80 11.73
N HIS A 69 -5.07 11.30 12.93
CA HIS A 69 -4.23 10.31 13.61
C HIS A 69 -4.16 8.98 12.84
N THR A 70 -5.25 8.55 12.21
CA THR A 70 -5.26 7.32 11.39
C THR A 70 -4.34 7.49 10.19
N HIS A 71 -4.50 8.58 9.46
CA HIS A 71 -3.68 8.88 8.30
C HIS A 71 -2.17 8.94 8.63
N ILE A 72 -1.81 9.60 9.74
CA ILE A 72 -0.42 9.69 10.22
C ILE A 72 0.13 8.31 10.61
N VAL A 73 -0.67 7.47 11.27
CA VAL A 73 -0.27 6.11 11.65
C VAL A 73 -0.06 5.24 10.41
N GLU A 74 -0.91 5.34 9.40
CA GLU A 74 -0.77 4.61 8.15
C GLU A 74 0.52 4.98 7.42
N ARG A 75 0.77 6.27 7.17
CA ARG A 75 2.00 6.73 6.49
C ARG A 75 3.27 6.33 7.27
N ALA A 76 3.23 6.43 8.60
CA ALA A 76 4.34 5.96 9.43
C ALA A 76 4.56 4.45 9.28
N THR A 77 3.48 3.66 9.26
CA THR A 77 3.52 2.20 9.12
C THR A 77 4.08 1.77 7.75
N GLU A 78 3.67 2.44 6.67
CA GLU A 78 4.22 2.22 5.33
C GLU A 78 5.75 2.46 5.31
N THR A 79 6.22 3.53 5.96
CA THR A 79 7.65 3.83 6.09
C THR A 79 8.38 2.79 6.94
N LEU A 80 7.72 2.22 7.96
CA LEU A 80 8.28 1.13 8.76
C LEU A 80 8.51 -0.13 7.93
N GLY A 81 7.65 -0.43 6.95
CA GLY A 81 7.87 -1.52 6.01
C GLY A 81 9.16 -1.34 5.22
N VAL A 82 9.40 -0.13 4.71
CA VAL A 82 10.66 0.20 4.00
C VAL A 82 11.87 0.10 4.94
N ILE A 83 11.75 0.52 6.20
CA ILE A 83 12.83 0.39 7.20
C ILE A 83 13.17 -1.08 7.45
N GLN A 84 12.20 -1.98 7.36
CA GLN A 84 12.38 -3.41 7.61
C GLN A 84 12.86 -4.20 6.40
N ASP A 85 12.65 -3.69 5.19
CA ASP A 85 13.15 -4.29 3.95
C ASP A 85 14.67 -4.54 4.04
N PRO A 86 15.15 -5.79 3.86
CA PRO A 86 16.57 -6.11 3.80
C PRO A 86 17.34 -5.35 2.71
N GLY A 87 16.65 -4.90 1.64
CA GLY A 87 17.20 -4.13 0.54
C GLY A 87 17.47 -2.66 0.87
N THR A 88 16.87 -2.12 1.93
CA THR A 88 17.07 -0.73 2.32
C THR A 88 18.47 -0.50 2.87
N SER A 89 19.18 0.46 2.25
CA SER A 89 20.55 0.83 2.62
C SER A 89 20.63 1.31 4.07
N PRO A 90 21.78 1.18 4.76
CA PRO A 90 21.92 1.66 6.14
C PRO A 90 21.66 3.17 6.28
N GLU A 91 22.05 3.97 5.27
CA GLU A 91 21.83 5.42 5.26
C GLU A 91 20.34 5.75 5.17
N ASP A 92 19.63 5.12 4.24
CA ASP A 92 18.20 5.31 4.07
C ASP A 92 17.42 4.82 5.28
N ARG A 93 17.80 3.66 5.84
CA ARG A 93 17.21 3.12 7.06
C ARG A 93 17.33 4.10 8.23
N ALA A 94 18.51 4.70 8.41
CA ALA A 94 18.74 5.70 9.44
C ALA A 94 17.92 6.98 9.20
N ALA A 95 17.86 7.47 7.96
CA ALA A 95 17.07 8.63 7.58
C ALA A 95 15.57 8.41 7.84
N TYR A 96 15.00 7.32 7.32
CA TYR A 96 13.59 6.95 7.50
C TYR A 96 13.26 6.73 8.98
N THR A 97 14.16 6.09 9.73
CA THR A 97 14.00 5.94 11.19
C THR A 97 13.94 7.30 11.89
N SER A 98 14.80 8.24 11.49
CA SER A 98 14.79 9.60 12.05
C SER A 98 13.51 10.36 11.70
N LEU A 99 12.97 10.16 10.49
CA LEU A 99 11.71 10.76 10.06
C LEU A 99 10.55 10.24 10.91
N VAL A 100 10.39 8.93 11.00
CA VAL A 100 9.32 8.31 11.79
C VAL A 100 9.47 8.64 13.28
N ASP A 101 10.68 8.58 13.87
CA ASP A 101 10.92 8.97 15.28
C ASP A 101 10.57 10.45 15.53
N GLY A 102 10.81 11.33 14.56
CA GLY A 102 10.43 12.74 14.63
C GLY A 102 8.92 12.97 14.62
N THR A 103 8.21 12.29 13.71
CA THR A 103 6.75 12.37 13.62
C THR A 103 6.10 11.85 14.89
N VAL A 104 6.50 10.68 15.40
CA VAL A 104 5.91 10.11 16.62
C VAL A 104 6.23 10.88 17.91
N ARG A 105 7.31 11.69 17.92
CA ARG A 105 7.58 12.64 19.01
C ARG A 105 6.62 13.82 18.98
N THR A 106 6.29 14.29 17.79
CA THR A 106 5.33 15.39 17.58
C THR A 106 3.93 14.97 17.97
N LEU A 107 3.54 13.74 17.62
CA LEU A 107 2.33 13.06 18.10
C LEU A 107 2.25 13.10 19.64
N GLY A 108 3.34 12.74 20.33
CA GLY A 108 3.43 12.83 21.79
C GLY A 108 3.23 14.24 22.36
N THR A 109 3.54 15.30 21.59
CA THR A 109 3.27 16.69 21.99
C THR A 109 1.79 17.04 21.82
N ILE A 110 1.15 16.60 20.74
CA ILE A 110 -0.29 16.81 20.53
C ILE A 110 -1.11 16.11 21.61
N GLN A 111 -0.68 14.92 22.03
CA GLN A 111 -1.33 14.15 23.08
C GLN A 111 -1.11 14.71 24.49
N ASP A 112 -0.11 15.58 24.72
CA ASP A 112 0.13 16.13 26.06
C ASP A 112 -1.09 16.98 26.50
N PRO A 113 -1.74 16.66 27.63
CA PRO A 113 -2.86 17.44 28.15
C PRO A 113 -2.55 18.93 28.36
N LYS A 114 -1.26 19.28 28.51
CA LYS A 114 -0.78 20.65 28.68
C LYS A 114 -0.69 21.44 27.38
N THR A 115 -0.72 20.77 26.22
CA THR A 115 -0.70 21.43 24.92
C THR A 115 -2.05 22.08 24.67
N SER A 116 -2.05 23.37 24.33
CA SER A 116 -3.29 24.12 24.05
C SER A 116 -4.01 23.56 22.81
N ARG A 117 -5.30 23.88 22.66
CA ARG A 117 -6.09 23.40 21.51
C ARG A 117 -5.52 23.94 20.19
N GLU A 118 -5.10 25.19 20.20
CA GLU A 118 -4.50 25.88 19.05
C GLU A 118 -3.13 25.28 18.70
N GLU A 119 -2.30 24.97 19.70
CA GLU A 119 -1.02 24.27 19.45
C GLU A 119 -1.22 22.86 18.92
N ARG A 120 -2.24 22.13 19.40
CA ARG A 120 -2.57 20.79 18.87
C ARG A 120 -2.98 20.85 17.41
N ALA A 121 -3.85 21.79 17.03
CA ALA A 121 -4.29 21.94 15.64
C ALA A 121 -3.09 22.18 14.71
N VAL A 122 -2.24 23.15 15.07
CA VAL A 122 -1.02 23.48 14.33
C VAL A 122 -0.07 22.28 14.17
N PHE A 123 0.17 21.52 15.24
CA PHE A 123 1.04 20.35 15.14
C PHE A 123 0.38 19.19 14.37
N THR A 124 -0.94 19.08 14.40
CA THR A 124 -1.67 18.06 13.63
C THR A 124 -1.51 18.31 12.15
N GLU A 125 -1.81 19.53 11.69
CA GLU A 125 -1.65 19.97 10.30
C GLU A 125 -0.20 19.79 9.81
N CYS A 126 0.79 20.22 10.63
CA CYS A 126 2.20 19.98 10.32
C CYS A 126 2.58 18.50 10.17
N MET A 127 1.95 17.61 10.94
CA MET A 127 2.26 16.19 10.85
C MET A 127 1.57 15.51 9.68
N GLU A 128 0.37 15.93 9.32
CA GLU A 128 -0.29 15.46 8.10
C GLU A 128 0.58 15.79 6.89
N GLU A 129 0.98 17.06 6.76
CA GLU A 129 1.89 17.54 5.72
C GLU A 129 3.24 16.80 5.68
N MET A 130 3.83 16.51 6.85
CA MET A 130 5.06 15.71 6.91
C MET A 130 4.85 14.26 6.52
N SER A 131 3.73 13.66 6.96
CA SER A 131 3.41 12.26 6.72
C SER A 131 3.13 12.02 5.24
N GLU A 132 2.55 13.01 4.56
CA GLU A 132 2.37 12.99 3.12
C GLU A 132 3.70 12.87 2.36
N ARG A 133 4.71 13.59 2.83
CA ARG A 133 6.04 13.56 2.22
C ARG A 133 6.77 12.24 2.41
N PHE A 134 6.28 11.34 3.26
CA PHE A 134 6.91 10.03 3.42
C PHE A 134 6.95 9.26 2.10
N GLY A 135 5.90 9.34 1.28
CA GLY A 135 5.93 8.71 -0.05
C GLY A 135 6.99 9.28 -0.95
N LEU A 136 7.14 10.59 -0.97
CA LEU A 136 8.16 11.25 -1.80
C LEU A 136 9.57 10.79 -1.42
N VAL A 137 9.76 10.44 -0.14
CA VAL A 137 11.03 9.97 0.40
C VAL A 137 11.23 8.47 0.15
N THR A 138 10.17 7.66 0.25
CA THR A 138 10.23 6.20 0.10
C THR A 138 9.99 5.72 -1.34
N ASP A 139 9.65 6.61 -2.26
CA ASP A 139 9.36 6.29 -3.66
C ASP A 139 10.59 5.71 -4.37
N GLN A 140 10.61 4.38 -4.52
CA GLN A 140 11.71 3.67 -5.19
C GLN A 140 11.78 3.95 -6.70
N GLU A 141 10.73 4.50 -7.30
CA GLU A 141 10.65 4.81 -8.73
C GLU A 141 11.16 6.21 -9.06
N ALA A 142 11.08 7.13 -8.11
CA ALA A 142 11.65 8.46 -8.23
C ALA A 142 13.16 8.41 -8.50
N ASP A 143 13.67 9.34 -9.31
CA ASP A 143 15.11 9.46 -9.53
C ASP A 143 15.83 9.81 -8.22
N GLU A 144 17.10 9.40 -8.13
CA GLU A 144 17.89 9.55 -6.90
C GLU A 144 18.03 11.02 -6.46
N ALA A 145 18.09 11.98 -7.38
CA ALA A 145 18.20 13.39 -7.03
C ALA A 145 16.89 13.91 -6.41
N SER A 146 15.74 13.52 -6.97
CA SER A 146 14.42 13.87 -6.42
C SER A 146 14.19 13.23 -5.04
N ARG A 147 14.54 11.95 -4.86
CA ARG A 147 14.49 11.29 -3.55
C ARG A 147 15.39 11.98 -2.53
N ASN A 148 16.63 12.28 -2.89
CA ASN A 148 17.58 12.95 -2.01
C ASN A 148 17.11 14.36 -1.62
N PHE A 149 16.52 15.08 -2.55
CA PHE A 149 15.91 16.38 -2.30
C PHE A 149 14.72 16.29 -1.32
N ALA A 150 13.79 15.35 -1.55
CA ALA A 150 12.68 15.07 -0.65
C ALA A 150 13.17 14.73 0.75
N ARG A 151 14.11 13.77 0.85
CA ARG A 151 14.71 13.29 2.10
C ARG A 151 15.37 14.44 2.89
N SER A 152 16.24 15.21 2.24
CA SER A 152 16.96 16.33 2.87
C SER A 152 15.99 17.37 3.43
N ASN A 153 14.93 17.69 2.70
CA ASN A 153 13.96 18.69 3.13
C ASN A 153 13.10 18.17 4.31
N THR A 154 12.51 16.98 4.17
CA THR A 154 11.67 16.39 5.23
C THR A 154 12.46 16.19 6.53
N GLU A 155 13.74 15.82 6.45
CA GLU A 155 14.60 15.78 7.63
C GLU A 155 14.77 17.15 8.32
N GLN A 156 14.90 18.22 7.54
CA GLN A 156 15.03 19.57 8.09
C GLN A 156 13.72 20.06 8.70
N ASP A 157 12.58 19.70 8.13
CA ASP A 157 11.26 20.00 8.70
C ASP A 157 11.05 19.27 10.02
N VAL A 158 11.39 17.98 10.09
CA VAL A 158 11.39 17.20 11.34
C VAL A 158 12.30 17.84 12.40
N LYS A 159 13.51 18.27 12.01
CA LYS A 159 14.44 18.98 12.92
C LYS A 159 13.86 20.30 13.40
N THR A 160 13.19 21.05 12.52
CA THR A 160 12.50 22.31 12.85
C THR A 160 11.39 22.08 13.86
N LEU A 161 10.49 21.14 13.60
CA LEU A 161 9.38 20.81 14.49
C LEU A 161 9.86 20.33 15.85
N THR A 162 10.86 19.47 15.87
CA THR A 162 11.48 19.02 17.13
C THR A 162 12.06 20.19 17.93
N ARG A 163 12.67 21.19 17.26
CA ARG A 163 13.22 22.38 17.93
C ARG A 163 12.14 23.35 18.42
N SER A 164 11.00 23.42 17.75
CA SER A 164 9.89 24.31 18.09
C SER A 164 9.10 23.83 19.32
N GLN A 165 9.01 22.52 19.56
CA GLN A 165 8.28 21.89 20.68
C GLN A 165 8.77 22.30 22.08
N GLY A 166 10.04 22.72 22.20
CA GLY A 166 10.64 23.13 23.47
C GLY A 166 10.67 24.65 23.70
N GLN A 167 9.98 25.45 22.88
CA GLN A 167 10.03 26.92 22.94
C GLN A 167 8.66 27.51 23.28
N ARG A 168 8.65 28.62 24.03
CA ARG A 168 7.52 29.56 24.02
C ARG A 168 7.58 30.37 22.73
N THR A 169 7.26 29.71 21.62
CA THR A 169 7.25 30.34 20.31
C THR A 169 5.98 31.18 20.17
N PRO A 170 6.06 32.45 19.75
CA PRO A 170 4.86 33.23 19.44
C PRO A 170 3.99 32.48 18.43
N GLN A 171 2.67 32.61 18.55
CA GLN A 171 1.71 31.99 17.63
C GLN A 171 2.03 32.31 16.16
N SER A 172 2.34 33.57 15.86
CA SER A 172 2.73 34.04 14.52
C SER A 172 4.05 33.47 13.98
N TYR A 173 4.87 32.82 14.81
CA TYR A 173 6.01 32.03 14.35
C TYR A 173 5.59 30.61 13.98
N ARG A 174 4.65 30.03 14.73
CA ARG A 174 4.13 28.69 14.51
C ARG A 174 3.29 28.62 13.24
N GLU A 175 2.34 29.53 13.07
CA GLU A 175 1.52 29.65 11.85
C GLU A 175 2.38 29.82 10.60
N TRP A 176 3.42 30.67 10.69
CA TRP A 176 4.38 30.82 9.60
C TRP A 176 5.16 29.53 9.30
N THR A 177 5.52 28.77 10.35
CA THR A 177 6.25 27.50 10.17
C THR A 177 5.36 26.45 9.50
N VAL A 178 4.09 26.36 9.91
CA VAL A 178 3.09 25.46 9.29
C VAL A 178 2.96 25.79 7.81
N ARG A 179 2.69 27.06 7.50
CA ARG A 179 2.53 27.54 6.12
C ARG A 179 3.79 27.30 5.28
N ALA A 180 4.97 27.47 5.86
CA ALA A 180 6.23 27.17 5.18
C ALA A 180 6.41 25.67 4.88
N ILE A 181 6.07 24.80 5.83
CA ILE A 181 6.12 23.35 5.64
C ILE A 181 5.07 22.93 4.60
N SER A 182 3.82 23.37 4.71
CA SER A 182 2.77 23.03 3.73
C SER A 182 3.15 23.50 2.32
N ALA A 183 3.51 24.78 2.13
CA ALA A 183 3.87 25.32 0.82
C ALA A 183 5.08 24.58 0.20
N SER A 184 6.07 24.22 1.01
CA SER A 184 7.20 23.40 0.57
C SER A 184 6.76 21.98 0.19
N GLY A 185 5.76 21.40 0.85
CA GLY A 185 5.22 20.07 0.55
C GLY A 185 4.55 20.06 -0.81
N THR A 186 3.64 21.01 -1.04
CA THR A 186 2.98 21.21 -2.33
C THR A 186 4.01 21.39 -3.46
N SER A 187 5.06 22.19 -3.25
CA SER A 187 6.11 22.35 -4.26
C SER A 187 6.83 21.04 -4.58
N GLN A 188 7.09 20.19 -3.59
CA GLN A 188 7.72 18.88 -3.83
C GLN A 188 6.80 17.95 -4.61
N GLN A 189 5.49 17.96 -4.32
CA GLN A 189 4.51 17.21 -5.07
C GLN A 189 4.39 17.73 -6.51
N ILE A 190 4.34 19.05 -6.72
CA ILE A 190 4.38 19.68 -8.06
C ILE A 190 5.62 19.24 -8.84
N LEU A 191 6.81 19.28 -8.20
CA LEU A 191 8.07 18.87 -8.81
C LEU A 191 8.11 17.38 -9.22
N ARG A 192 7.30 16.54 -8.55
CA ARG A 192 7.17 15.11 -8.84
C ARG A 192 6.12 14.86 -9.92
N ALA A 193 4.92 15.42 -9.76
CA ALA A 193 3.76 15.12 -10.60
C ALA A 193 3.77 15.88 -11.93
N ARG A 194 4.42 17.05 -12.00
CA ARG A 194 4.32 17.95 -13.16
C ARG A 194 5.63 18.04 -13.95
N ALA A 195 5.50 17.95 -15.27
CA ALA A 195 6.60 18.20 -16.20
C ALA A 195 6.86 19.71 -16.34
N LEU A 196 7.58 20.29 -15.39
CA LEU A 196 7.98 21.70 -15.43
C LEU A 196 9.19 21.94 -16.35
N PRO A 197 9.29 23.11 -16.99
CA PRO A 197 10.52 23.54 -17.65
C PRO A 197 11.73 23.46 -16.70
N PRO A 198 12.93 23.01 -17.15
CA PRO A 198 14.08 22.80 -16.27
C PRO A 198 14.50 24.02 -15.43
N LYS A 199 14.30 25.23 -15.98
CA LYS A 199 14.60 26.48 -15.28
C LYS A 199 13.64 26.71 -14.11
N GLU A 200 12.34 26.47 -14.31
CA GLU A 200 11.30 26.62 -13.30
C GLU A 200 11.48 25.56 -12.21
N GLN A 201 11.78 24.31 -12.60
CA GLN A 201 12.13 23.25 -11.67
C GLN A 201 13.33 23.63 -10.77
N ALA A 202 14.40 24.17 -11.36
CA ALA A 202 15.59 24.57 -10.60
C ALA A 202 15.32 25.76 -9.66
N GLU A 203 14.51 26.72 -10.10
CA GLU A 203 14.12 27.88 -9.29
C GLU A 203 13.23 27.48 -8.11
N LEU A 204 12.25 26.61 -8.34
CA LEU A 204 11.36 26.10 -7.30
C LEU A 204 12.14 25.27 -6.26
N ARG A 205 13.01 24.35 -6.70
CA ARG A 205 13.89 23.57 -5.80
C ARG A 205 14.75 24.48 -4.92
N LYS A 206 15.36 25.49 -5.53
CA LYS A 206 16.19 26.46 -4.81
C LYS A 206 15.38 27.26 -3.78
N ASN A 207 14.19 27.74 -4.15
CA ASN A 207 13.36 28.51 -3.22
C ASN A 207 12.93 27.63 -2.03
N VAL A 208 12.59 26.36 -2.27
CA VAL A 208 12.27 25.38 -1.22
C VAL A 208 13.46 25.17 -0.28
N GLU A 209 14.65 24.89 -0.79
CA GLU A 209 15.87 24.76 0.03
C GLU A 209 16.16 26.01 0.86
N GLN A 210 15.99 27.19 0.27
CA GLN A 210 16.22 28.46 0.95
C GLN A 210 15.17 28.74 2.03
N LEU A 211 13.90 28.39 1.79
CA LEU A 211 12.84 28.47 2.79
C LEU A 211 13.15 27.55 3.97
N THR A 212 13.41 26.27 3.72
CA THR A 212 13.68 25.28 4.77
C THR A 212 14.91 25.65 5.61
N ALA A 213 15.99 26.11 4.96
CA ALA A 213 17.18 26.59 5.68
C ALA A 213 16.88 27.82 6.54
N ALA A 214 16.09 28.76 6.04
CA ALA A 214 15.68 29.96 6.78
C ALA A 214 14.80 29.61 7.99
N VAL A 215 13.85 28.69 7.82
CA VAL A 215 13.01 28.13 8.87
C VAL A 215 13.88 27.48 9.95
N LEU A 216 14.76 26.55 9.59
CA LEU A 216 15.64 25.87 10.54
C LEU A 216 16.53 26.85 11.34
N LYS A 217 17.09 27.85 10.65
CA LYS A 217 17.93 28.89 11.26
C LYS A 217 17.15 29.80 12.21
N SER A 218 15.87 30.07 11.93
CA SER A 218 15.00 30.86 12.81
C SER A 218 14.78 30.21 14.19
N TYR A 219 15.00 28.90 14.30
CA TYR A 219 14.91 28.13 15.55
C TYR A 219 16.28 27.81 16.19
N ASP A 220 17.39 28.26 15.61
CA ASP A 220 18.74 27.98 16.11
C ASP A 220 19.04 28.76 17.41
N ARG A 221 19.05 28.04 18.54
CA ARG A 221 19.30 28.63 19.86
C ARG A 221 20.74 29.12 20.06
N SER A 222 21.67 28.70 19.20
CA SER A 222 23.05 29.20 19.23
C SER A 222 23.18 30.57 18.55
N ALA A 223 22.20 30.96 17.72
CA ALA A 223 22.16 32.24 17.04
C ALA A 223 21.57 33.36 17.92
N SER A 224 21.94 34.60 17.61
CA SER A 224 21.35 35.77 18.27
C SER A 224 19.86 35.91 17.91
N ARG A 225 19.10 36.64 18.74
CA ARG A 225 17.68 36.94 18.41
C ARG A 225 17.55 37.70 17.09
N GLU A 226 18.44 38.66 16.86
CA GLU A 226 18.46 39.44 15.61
C GLU A 226 18.71 38.55 14.38
N ASP A 227 19.64 37.58 14.48
CA ASP A 227 19.91 36.66 13.38
C ASP A 227 18.74 35.72 13.10
N ARG A 228 18.02 35.30 14.15
CA ARG A 228 16.81 34.47 14.01
C ARG A 228 15.65 35.25 13.38
N ASP A 229 15.49 36.51 13.76
CA ASP A 229 14.46 37.39 13.19
C ASP A 229 14.78 37.68 11.70
N LYS A 230 16.04 37.97 11.36
CA LYS A 230 16.50 38.10 9.95
C LYS A 230 16.27 36.82 9.15
N ALA A 231 16.52 35.66 9.73
CA ALA A 231 16.27 34.38 9.07
C ALA A 231 14.77 34.19 8.78
N LYS A 232 13.89 34.54 9.75
CA LYS A 232 12.45 34.51 9.52
C LYS A 232 12.02 35.45 8.40
N ASP A 233 12.51 36.69 8.38
CA ASP A 233 12.11 37.66 7.36
C ASP A 233 12.57 37.22 5.96
N ALA A 234 13.80 36.71 5.82
CA ALA A 234 14.25 36.09 4.58
C ALA A 234 13.37 34.89 4.18
N GLY A 235 12.97 34.07 5.16
CA GLY A 235 12.08 32.93 4.93
C GLY A 235 10.69 33.34 4.44
N LYS A 236 10.13 34.47 4.88
CA LYS A 236 8.85 34.99 4.34
C LYS A 236 8.96 35.35 2.85
N ASP A 237 10.09 35.92 2.43
CA ASP A 237 10.30 36.26 1.03
C ASP A 237 10.36 35.00 0.15
N PHE A 238 11.00 33.92 0.63
CA PHE A 238 11.01 32.64 -0.08
C PHE A 238 9.64 31.96 -0.08
N LEU A 239 8.91 32.04 1.03
CA LEU A 239 7.55 31.52 1.12
C LEU A 239 6.62 32.18 0.09
N ALA A 240 6.65 33.51 -0.02
CA ALA A 240 5.83 34.23 -1.01
C ALA A 240 6.13 33.80 -2.46
N LYS A 241 7.40 33.55 -2.80
CA LYS A 241 7.80 33.06 -4.13
C LYS A 241 7.32 31.64 -4.39
N ILE A 242 7.36 30.79 -3.37
CA ILE A 242 6.87 29.41 -3.45
C ILE A 242 5.36 29.43 -3.65
N GLU A 243 4.62 30.19 -2.87
CA GLU A 243 3.17 30.31 -2.99
C GLU A 243 2.77 30.82 -4.37
N GLU A 244 3.43 31.86 -4.88
CA GLU A 244 3.20 32.34 -6.24
C GLU A 244 3.47 31.26 -7.30
N SER A 245 4.48 30.41 -7.09
CA SER A 245 4.78 29.28 -7.97
C SER A 245 3.76 28.16 -7.85
N ASN A 246 3.29 27.86 -6.63
CA ASN A 246 2.29 26.83 -6.38
C ASN A 246 0.94 27.24 -6.97
N ASP A 247 0.53 28.51 -6.80
CA ASP A 247 -0.71 29.05 -7.38
C ASP A 247 -0.69 29.00 -8.92
N LYS A 248 0.46 29.23 -9.56
CA LYS A 248 0.62 29.05 -11.02
C LYS A 248 0.44 27.60 -11.47
N HIS A 249 0.51 26.67 -10.53
CA HIS A 249 0.38 25.25 -10.73
C HIS A 249 -0.70 24.67 -9.79
N SER A 250 -1.73 25.44 -9.44
CA SER A 250 -2.85 24.92 -8.63
C SER A 250 -4.06 24.55 -9.48
N ASP A 251 -4.02 24.87 -10.78
CA ASP A 251 -5.08 24.73 -11.78
C ASP A 251 -5.45 23.28 -12.14
N LYS A 252 -4.96 22.29 -11.41
CA LYS A 252 -5.24 20.87 -11.65
C LYS A 252 -5.26 20.10 -10.33
N PRO A 253 -6.15 19.11 -10.20
CA PRO A 253 -6.10 18.12 -9.13
C PRO A 253 -4.70 17.56 -8.93
N LEU A 254 -4.36 17.29 -7.66
CA LEU A 254 -3.08 16.71 -7.29
C LEU A 254 -3.34 15.39 -6.58
N LEU A 255 -3.60 14.35 -7.37
CA LEU A 255 -3.84 13.02 -6.82
C LEU A 255 -2.54 12.27 -6.61
N GLU A 256 -2.36 11.69 -5.42
CA GLU A 256 -1.37 10.65 -5.20
C GLU A 256 -2.04 9.28 -5.34
N VAL A 257 -1.57 8.45 -6.27
CA VAL A 257 -2.01 7.07 -6.43
C VAL A 257 -0.91 6.16 -5.88
N ARG A 258 -1.21 5.40 -4.82
CA ARG A 258 -0.32 4.40 -4.26
C ARG A 258 -0.89 3.03 -4.47
N ASN A 259 -0.12 2.16 -5.07
CA ASN A 259 -0.49 0.77 -5.25
C ASN A 259 0.50 -0.11 -4.47
N LYS A 260 -0.03 -1.03 -3.66
CA LYS A 260 0.77 -1.91 -2.82
C LYS A 260 0.31 -3.35 -2.96
N PRO A 261 1.21 -4.30 -3.28
CA PRO A 261 0.88 -5.72 -3.25
C PRO A 261 0.82 -6.19 -1.79
N LEU A 262 -0.10 -7.10 -1.50
CA LEU A 262 -0.26 -7.75 -0.21
C LEU A 262 0.97 -8.62 0.10
N SER A 263 1.56 -9.21 -0.94
CA SER A 263 2.78 -9.99 -0.84
C SER A 263 3.83 -9.53 -1.84
N ALA A 264 5.08 -9.39 -1.38
CA ALA A 264 6.21 -9.15 -2.27
C ALA A 264 6.49 -10.33 -3.22
N THR A 265 5.97 -11.53 -2.89
CA THR A 265 6.14 -12.74 -3.69
C THR A 265 4.84 -13.53 -3.76
N VAL A 266 4.50 -14.04 -4.94
CA VAL A 266 3.32 -14.87 -5.16
C VAL A 266 3.69 -16.09 -5.97
N ALA A 267 3.17 -17.26 -5.61
CA ALA A 267 3.33 -18.45 -6.42
C ALA A 267 2.22 -18.52 -7.49
N PRO A 268 2.47 -19.19 -8.62
CA PRO A 268 1.43 -19.43 -9.61
C PRO A 268 0.27 -20.23 -9.00
N GLY A 269 -0.95 -19.79 -9.25
CA GLY A 269 -2.21 -20.30 -8.68
C GLY A 269 -2.58 -19.71 -7.30
N GLU A 270 -1.79 -18.79 -6.76
CA GLU A 270 -2.15 -18.01 -5.57
C GLU A 270 -2.83 -16.69 -5.95
N PHE A 271 -3.55 -16.12 -4.97
CA PHE A 271 -4.13 -14.79 -5.10
C PHE A 271 -3.09 -13.75 -4.73
N GLU A 272 -3.00 -12.69 -5.53
CA GLU A 272 -2.32 -11.46 -5.14
C GLU A 272 -3.39 -10.39 -4.95
N SER A 273 -3.32 -9.69 -3.82
CA SER A 273 -4.20 -8.56 -3.55
C SER A 273 -3.40 -7.28 -3.63
N PHE A 274 -3.96 -6.26 -4.23
CA PHE A 274 -3.39 -4.93 -4.34
C PHE A 274 -4.28 -3.96 -3.57
N THR A 275 -3.65 -3.12 -2.76
CA THR A 275 -4.33 -1.98 -2.13
C THR A 275 -3.93 -0.73 -2.88
N VAL A 276 -4.90 -0.09 -3.51
CA VAL A 276 -4.73 1.19 -4.20
C VAL A 276 -5.30 2.28 -3.31
N LYS A 277 -4.47 3.20 -2.84
CA LYS A 277 -4.90 4.42 -2.15
C LYS A 277 -4.81 5.61 -3.09
N VAL A 278 -5.88 6.39 -3.16
CA VAL A 278 -5.94 7.65 -3.91
C VAL A 278 -6.17 8.78 -2.92
N THR A 279 -5.26 9.74 -2.86
CA THR A 279 -5.38 10.91 -1.96
C THR A 279 -5.38 12.19 -2.77
N ASN A 280 -6.34 13.10 -2.52
CA ASN A 280 -6.38 14.42 -3.15
C ASN A 280 -5.62 15.46 -2.30
N HIS A 281 -4.52 15.98 -2.84
CA HIS A 281 -3.70 17.05 -2.25
C HIS A 281 -3.98 18.43 -2.86
N GLY A 282 -4.91 18.51 -3.82
CA GLY A 282 -5.34 19.76 -4.43
C GLY A 282 -6.30 20.52 -3.51
N ALA A 283 -6.45 21.82 -3.78
CA ALA A 283 -7.44 22.66 -3.09
C ALA A 283 -8.86 22.48 -3.66
N ASP A 284 -8.97 21.87 -4.84
CA ASP A 284 -10.21 21.65 -5.56
C ASP A 284 -10.67 20.19 -5.41
N ASP A 285 -11.98 20.00 -5.38
CA ASP A 285 -12.60 18.69 -5.35
C ASP A 285 -12.35 17.95 -6.67
N VAL A 286 -12.11 16.64 -6.60
CA VAL A 286 -11.92 15.82 -7.81
C VAL A 286 -13.19 15.04 -8.12
N THR A 287 -13.82 15.40 -9.23
CA THR A 287 -15.08 14.81 -9.72
C THR A 287 -14.85 13.78 -10.82
N GLY A 288 -15.80 12.85 -10.97
CA GLY A 288 -15.82 11.89 -12.06
C GLY A 288 -14.68 10.87 -12.02
N VAL A 289 -14.22 10.52 -10.82
CA VAL A 289 -13.08 9.62 -10.63
C VAL A 289 -13.41 8.20 -11.09
N THR A 290 -12.58 7.63 -11.94
CA THR A 290 -12.62 6.22 -12.32
C THR A 290 -11.25 5.61 -12.12
N VAL A 291 -11.20 4.41 -11.53
CA VAL A 291 -9.94 3.70 -11.31
C VAL A 291 -9.89 2.51 -12.25
N GLU A 292 -8.86 2.50 -13.09
CA GLU A 292 -8.52 1.46 -14.05
C GLU A 292 -7.25 0.75 -13.62
N ASP A 293 -7.30 -0.55 -13.40
CA ASP A 293 -6.10 -1.33 -13.09
C ASP A 293 -5.62 -2.10 -14.33
N GLU A 294 -4.44 -1.81 -14.85
CA GLU A 294 -3.86 -2.45 -16.03
C GLU A 294 -2.71 -3.38 -15.59
N PHE A 295 -2.94 -4.69 -15.71
CA PHE A 295 -1.85 -5.65 -15.68
C PHE A 295 -1.21 -5.71 -17.07
N ASP A 296 0.08 -5.44 -17.16
CA ASP A 296 0.87 -5.71 -18.37
C ASP A 296 0.80 -7.21 -18.68
N SER A 297 -0.17 -7.63 -19.49
CA SER A 297 -0.13 -8.92 -20.18
C SER A 297 1.11 -8.89 -21.05
N ALA A 298 2.05 -9.81 -20.82
CA ALA A 298 3.32 -9.82 -21.54
C ALA A 298 3.05 -9.74 -23.05
N SER A 299 3.39 -8.60 -23.66
CA SER A 299 3.18 -8.35 -25.08
C SER A 299 4.04 -9.31 -25.89
N GLY A 300 3.44 -10.32 -26.50
CA GLY A 300 4.10 -11.24 -27.39
C GLY A 300 3.06 -12.05 -28.15
N ASP A 301 2.89 -11.73 -29.43
CA ASP A 301 2.19 -12.58 -30.38
C ASP A 301 2.76 -14.02 -30.28
N ALA A 302 1.87 -14.98 -30.01
CA ALA A 302 2.09 -16.40 -29.69
C ALA A 302 2.51 -16.71 -28.24
N GLU A 303 1.60 -17.37 -27.51
CA GLU A 303 1.85 -18.08 -26.24
C GLU A 303 2.35 -17.22 -25.04
N GLY A 304 2.13 -15.90 -25.05
CA GLY A 304 2.42 -15.00 -23.92
C GLY A 304 1.29 -14.97 -22.88
N GLY A 305 1.61 -15.30 -21.63
CA GLY A 305 0.61 -15.51 -20.58
C GLY A 305 -0.14 -14.30 -20.04
N VAL A 306 -1.35 -14.59 -19.58
CA VAL A 306 -2.33 -13.62 -19.09
C VAL A 306 -2.50 -13.77 -17.57
N ILE A 307 -2.36 -12.67 -16.82
CA ILE A 307 -2.97 -12.55 -15.48
C ILE A 307 -4.46 -12.34 -15.72
N HIS A 308 -5.31 -13.30 -15.30
CA HIS A 308 -6.75 -13.26 -15.52
C HIS A 308 -7.46 -12.25 -14.58
N PRO A 309 -8.70 -11.82 -14.89
CA PRO A 309 -9.32 -10.62 -14.34
C PRO A 309 -9.43 -10.69 -12.81
N VAL A 310 -9.33 -9.51 -12.23
CA VAL A 310 -9.64 -9.24 -10.83
C VAL A 310 -10.97 -9.90 -10.46
N LEU A 311 -10.94 -10.74 -9.43
CA LEU A 311 -12.11 -11.49 -8.98
C LEU A 311 -12.99 -10.67 -8.03
N HIS A 312 -12.39 -9.69 -7.38
CA HIS A 312 -13.07 -8.85 -6.42
C HIS A 312 -12.37 -7.50 -6.35
N ALA A 313 -13.14 -6.43 -6.50
CA ALA A 313 -12.69 -5.07 -6.26
C ALA A 313 -13.70 -4.40 -5.32
N GLN A 314 -13.19 -3.80 -4.24
CA GLN A 314 -14.00 -3.12 -3.24
C GLN A 314 -13.47 -1.71 -3.04
N LEU A 315 -14.36 -0.71 -3.12
CA LEU A 315 -14.03 0.68 -2.84
C LEU A 315 -14.49 1.04 -1.42
N MET A 316 -13.54 1.51 -0.62
CA MET A 316 -13.72 1.92 0.77
C MET A 316 -13.32 3.40 0.92
N ARG A 317 -14.25 4.22 1.38
CA ARG A 317 -13.96 5.61 1.75
C ARG A 317 -13.56 5.72 3.23
N ASP A 318 -12.86 6.79 3.60
CA ASP A 318 -12.59 7.13 5.01
C ASP A 318 -13.88 7.27 5.86
N SER A 319 -15.03 7.50 5.20
CA SER A 319 -16.36 7.50 5.82
C SER A 319 -16.84 6.11 6.27
N GLY A 320 -16.21 5.03 5.77
CA GLY A 320 -16.65 3.65 5.93
C GLY A 320 -17.78 3.23 4.99
N GLU A 321 -18.09 4.05 3.97
CA GLU A 321 -19.03 3.68 2.91
C GLU A 321 -18.36 2.72 1.91
N GLU A 322 -19.06 1.61 1.65
CA GLU A 322 -18.70 0.55 0.69
C GLU A 322 -19.40 0.82 -0.63
N ASN A 323 -18.67 0.83 -1.74
CA ASN A 323 -19.24 0.82 -3.09
C ASN A 323 -18.74 -0.41 -3.86
N ASP A 324 -19.66 -1.07 -4.57
CA ASP A 324 -19.37 -2.22 -5.43
C ASP A 324 -18.72 -1.74 -6.74
N CYS A 325 -17.61 -2.37 -7.13
CA CYS A 325 -16.95 -2.09 -8.40
C CYS A 325 -17.53 -2.94 -9.54
N ASP A 326 -17.63 -2.37 -10.75
CA ASP A 326 -18.02 -3.12 -11.95
C ASP A 326 -16.83 -3.93 -12.49
N ILE A 327 -16.89 -5.25 -12.30
CA ILE A 327 -15.90 -6.17 -12.86
C ILE A 327 -16.41 -6.67 -14.22
N THR A 328 -15.78 -6.26 -15.32
CA THR A 328 -16.08 -6.83 -16.63
C THR A 328 -15.27 -8.12 -16.83
N ALA A 329 -15.95 -9.27 -16.73
CA ALA A 329 -15.34 -10.58 -16.94
C ALA A 329 -14.63 -10.67 -18.30
N GLY A 330 -13.34 -11.04 -18.28
CA GLY A 330 -12.50 -11.22 -19.47
C GLY A 330 -11.65 -10.00 -19.87
N SER A 331 -11.72 -8.88 -19.14
CA SER A 331 -10.83 -7.73 -19.33
C SER A 331 -9.66 -7.75 -18.35
N THR A 332 -8.47 -7.32 -18.76
CA THR A 332 -7.31 -7.10 -17.87
C THR A 332 -7.47 -5.84 -17.00
N GLY A 333 -8.67 -5.22 -17.03
CA GLY A 333 -9.03 -3.97 -16.38
C GLY A 333 -10.11 -4.14 -15.33
N VAL A 334 -9.93 -3.53 -14.16
CA VAL A 334 -11.05 -3.22 -13.25
C VAL A 334 -11.47 -1.80 -13.50
N THR A 335 -12.77 -1.55 -13.59
CA THR A 335 -13.28 -0.19 -13.45
C THR A 335 -14.14 -0.15 -12.21
N CYS A 336 -13.66 0.55 -11.18
CA CYS A 336 -14.54 0.91 -10.08
C CYS A 336 -15.27 2.19 -10.51
N PRO A 337 -16.57 2.15 -10.88
CA PRO A 337 -17.34 3.37 -10.98
C PRO A 337 -17.40 3.94 -9.58
N ALA A 338 -16.70 5.04 -9.38
CA ALA A 338 -17.15 5.99 -8.41
C ALA A 338 -18.41 6.59 -9.08
N GLU A 339 -19.62 6.14 -8.70
CA GLU A 339 -20.88 6.58 -9.35
C GLU A 339 -20.87 8.09 -9.59
N GLY A 340 -21.51 8.53 -10.68
CA GLY A 340 -21.32 9.80 -11.41
C GLY A 340 -21.43 11.15 -10.67
N ASP A 341 -21.35 11.17 -9.34
CA ASP A 341 -21.15 12.34 -8.48
C ASP A 341 -20.01 12.11 -7.47
N THR A 342 -19.10 11.14 -7.69
CA THR A 342 -18.05 10.87 -6.71
C THR A 342 -17.00 11.97 -6.73
N GLU A 343 -17.01 12.71 -5.63
CA GLU A 343 -16.13 13.80 -5.27
C GLU A 343 -15.08 13.28 -4.29
N ILE A 344 -13.79 13.35 -4.63
CA ILE A 344 -12.69 13.21 -3.66
C ILE A 344 -12.36 14.61 -3.18
N VAL A 345 -12.82 14.95 -1.98
CA VAL A 345 -12.56 16.27 -1.39
C VAL A 345 -11.09 16.39 -0.96
N PRO A 346 -10.57 17.61 -0.76
CA PRO A 346 -9.23 17.80 -0.21
C PRO A 346 -9.00 16.96 1.06
N GLU A 347 -7.83 16.33 1.14
CA GLU A 347 -7.39 15.48 2.27
C GLU A 347 -8.15 14.14 2.43
N GLU A 348 -9.10 13.81 1.54
CA GLU A 348 -9.74 12.50 1.55
C GLU A 348 -8.83 11.43 0.93
N THR A 349 -8.76 10.27 1.58
CA THR A 349 -8.15 9.07 1.02
C THR A 349 -9.24 8.06 0.67
N VAL A 350 -9.21 7.57 -0.57
CA VAL A 350 -10.05 6.46 -1.02
C VAL A 350 -9.18 5.23 -1.16
N THR A 351 -9.57 4.14 -0.50
CA THR A 351 -8.87 2.85 -0.57
C THR A 351 -9.65 1.89 -1.45
N ILE A 352 -8.97 1.30 -2.41
CA ILE A 352 -9.53 0.33 -3.34
C ILE A 352 -8.74 -0.96 -3.16
N THR A 353 -9.42 -2.03 -2.76
CA THR A 353 -8.80 -3.35 -2.65
C THR A 353 -9.12 -4.13 -3.91
N ILE A 354 -8.09 -4.53 -4.63
CA ILE A 354 -8.16 -5.30 -5.88
C ILE A 354 -7.60 -6.68 -5.60
N ARG A 355 -8.38 -7.75 -5.81
CA ARG A 355 -7.90 -9.13 -5.66
C ARG A 355 -7.77 -9.81 -7.02
N ALA A 356 -6.54 -10.10 -7.43
CA ALA A 356 -6.20 -10.76 -8.67
C ALA A 356 -5.75 -12.22 -8.44
N VAL A 357 -5.92 -13.08 -9.46
CA VAL A 357 -5.36 -14.44 -9.48
C VAL A 357 -4.17 -14.49 -10.42
N VAL A 358 -3.03 -14.94 -9.93
CA VAL A 358 -1.87 -15.21 -10.78
C VAL A 358 -2.03 -16.61 -11.35
N LYS A 359 -2.56 -16.76 -12.57
CA LYS A 359 -2.76 -18.08 -13.17
C LYS A 359 -1.44 -18.83 -13.38
N ALA A 360 -1.53 -20.14 -13.23
CA ALA A 360 -0.38 -20.95 -12.92
C ALA A 360 0.52 -21.35 -14.10
N SER A 361 -0.05 -21.41 -15.30
CA SER A 361 0.59 -22.03 -16.46
C SER A 361 1.31 -21.07 -17.40
N GLN A 362 1.19 -19.75 -17.19
CA GLN A 362 1.57 -18.80 -18.26
C GLN A 362 2.32 -17.54 -17.78
N VAL A 363 2.44 -17.28 -16.48
CA VAL A 363 3.18 -16.10 -15.99
C VAL A 363 4.65 -16.44 -15.78
N PRO A 364 5.60 -15.88 -16.57
CA PRO A 364 7.01 -16.19 -16.38
C PRO A 364 7.49 -15.69 -15.01
N PHE A 365 8.23 -16.55 -14.29
CA PHE A 365 8.84 -16.20 -13.00
C PHE A 365 9.69 -14.93 -13.10
N GLY A 366 9.70 -14.17 -12.01
CA GLY A 366 10.46 -12.92 -11.92
C GLY A 366 9.59 -11.75 -11.50
N LYS A 367 10.18 -10.57 -11.58
CA LYS A 367 9.51 -9.32 -11.19
C LYS A 367 8.38 -8.99 -12.17
N LYS A 368 7.27 -8.56 -11.61
CA LYS A 368 6.07 -8.08 -12.27
C LYS A 368 5.71 -6.72 -11.72
N GLU A 369 4.97 -5.97 -12.52
CA GLU A 369 4.47 -4.65 -12.19
C GLU A 369 2.98 -4.62 -12.54
N ASN A 370 2.19 -4.10 -11.61
CA ASN A 370 0.78 -3.81 -11.79
C ASN A 370 0.64 -2.28 -11.82
N VAL A 371 -0.04 -1.73 -12.82
CA VAL A 371 -0.15 -0.29 -13.03
C VAL A 371 -1.61 0.12 -12.92
N THR A 372 -1.91 0.91 -11.90
CA THR A 372 -3.25 1.47 -11.70
C THR A 372 -3.29 2.91 -12.19
N ARG A 373 -4.24 3.21 -13.07
CA ARG A 373 -4.55 4.55 -13.57
C ARG A 373 -5.83 5.06 -12.92
N VAL A 374 -5.80 6.29 -12.43
CA VAL A 374 -6.95 7.00 -11.89
C VAL A 374 -7.27 8.14 -12.84
N LYS A 375 -8.41 8.04 -13.53
CA LYS A 375 -8.91 9.09 -14.44
C LYS A 375 -9.93 9.95 -13.71
N TYR A 376 -10.02 11.21 -14.09
CA TYR A 376 -10.99 12.18 -13.59
C TYR A 376 -11.28 13.20 -14.70
N GLU A 377 -12.26 14.08 -14.50
CA GLU A 377 -12.75 14.96 -15.58
C GLU A 377 -11.65 15.83 -16.23
N GLU A 378 -10.64 16.22 -15.46
CA GLU A 378 -9.57 17.13 -15.89
C GLU A 378 -8.23 16.45 -16.20
N GLY A 379 -8.12 15.12 -16.05
CA GLY A 379 -6.83 14.43 -16.22
C GLY A 379 -6.81 12.96 -15.83
N ALA A 380 -5.60 12.42 -15.70
CA ALA A 380 -5.35 11.08 -15.20
C ALA A 380 -4.01 11.02 -14.47
N GLU A 381 -3.99 10.31 -13.35
CA GLU A 381 -2.79 9.99 -12.58
C GLU A 381 -2.57 8.47 -12.57
N GLN A 382 -1.37 8.01 -12.23
CA GLN A 382 -1.09 6.57 -12.17
C GLN A 382 -0.18 6.22 -10.99
N GLY A 383 -0.36 5.02 -10.46
CA GLY A 383 0.53 4.40 -9.48
C GLY A 383 0.82 2.96 -9.89
N SER A 384 1.94 2.41 -9.45
CA SER A 384 2.31 1.03 -9.76
C SER A 384 2.81 0.28 -8.54
N ALA A 385 2.66 -1.04 -8.58
CA ALA A 385 3.08 -1.98 -7.56
C ALA A 385 3.96 -3.06 -8.19
N LYS A 386 5.13 -3.31 -7.60
CA LYS A 386 6.04 -4.38 -8.02
C LYS A 386 5.97 -5.58 -7.10
N PHE A 387 5.83 -6.76 -7.67
CA PHE A 387 5.82 -8.05 -6.96
C PHE A 387 6.64 -9.09 -7.74
N ALA A 388 6.99 -10.21 -7.12
CA ALA A 388 7.73 -11.28 -7.79
C ALA A 388 6.91 -12.56 -7.86
N VAL A 389 6.73 -13.08 -9.08
CA VAL A 389 6.20 -14.44 -9.26
C VAL A 389 7.35 -15.42 -9.04
N VAL A 390 7.25 -16.21 -7.99
CA VAL A 390 8.31 -17.13 -7.55
C VAL A 390 7.89 -18.57 -7.76
N LYS A 391 8.90 -19.45 -7.92
CA LYS A 391 8.61 -20.89 -7.97
C LYS A 391 8.03 -21.31 -6.62
N PRO A 392 6.90 -22.03 -6.58
CA PRO A 392 6.32 -22.49 -5.33
C PRO A 392 7.35 -23.33 -4.58
N PRO A 393 7.48 -23.15 -3.25
CA PRO A 393 8.33 -24.01 -2.46
C PRO A 393 7.81 -25.45 -2.55
N LYS A 394 8.74 -26.43 -2.53
CA LYS A 394 8.33 -27.83 -2.42
C LYS A 394 7.53 -28.00 -1.13
N LEU A 395 6.34 -28.58 -1.25
CA LEU A 395 5.51 -28.91 -0.10
C LEU A 395 6.31 -29.76 0.89
N SER A 396 6.09 -29.51 2.18
CA SER A 396 6.56 -30.43 3.22
C SER A 396 5.89 -31.79 3.01
N GLU A 397 6.52 -32.88 3.47
CA GLU A 397 5.94 -34.22 3.34
C GLU A 397 4.54 -34.30 3.99
N GLN A 398 4.34 -33.55 5.09
CA GLN A 398 3.07 -33.44 5.79
C GLN A 398 2.02 -32.66 5.00
N ASP A 399 2.39 -31.55 4.33
CA ASP A 399 1.46 -30.76 3.52
C ASP A 399 1.10 -31.46 2.22
N LEU A 400 2.07 -32.13 1.59
CA LEU A 400 1.84 -32.99 0.43
C LEU A 400 0.85 -34.10 0.77
N GLU A 401 0.99 -34.76 1.92
CA GLU A 401 0.03 -35.78 2.35
C GLU A 401 -1.36 -35.18 2.65
N GLY A 402 -1.39 -33.96 3.19
CA GLY A 402 -2.60 -33.18 3.41
C GLY A 402 -3.37 -32.88 2.12
N GLU A 403 -2.69 -32.38 1.09
CA GLU A 403 -3.26 -32.11 -0.24
C GLU A 403 -3.73 -33.40 -0.92
N LEU A 404 -2.92 -34.45 -0.90
CA LEU A 404 -3.30 -35.77 -1.45
C LEU A 404 -4.54 -36.35 -0.76
N ARG A 405 -4.71 -36.08 0.54
CA ARG A 405 -5.90 -36.49 1.29
C ARG A 405 -7.13 -35.68 0.88
N ALA A 406 -6.98 -34.37 0.69
CA ALA A 406 -8.07 -33.50 0.19
C ALA A 406 -8.50 -33.91 -1.22
N ILE A 407 -7.55 -34.16 -2.13
CA ILE A 407 -7.83 -34.68 -3.49
C ILE A 407 -8.68 -35.95 -3.42
N ARG A 408 -8.30 -36.92 -2.57
CA ARG A 408 -9.04 -38.17 -2.41
C ARG A 408 -10.44 -37.97 -1.82
N GLN A 409 -10.60 -37.02 -0.89
CA GLN A 409 -11.90 -36.70 -0.28
C GLN A 409 -12.84 -36.00 -1.27
N CYS A 410 -12.33 -35.06 -2.06
CA CYS A 410 -13.07 -34.44 -3.15
C CYS A 410 -13.43 -35.47 -4.24
N ALA A 411 -12.49 -36.33 -4.64
CA ALA A 411 -12.73 -37.42 -5.59
C ALA A 411 -13.90 -38.32 -5.15
N ALA A 412 -14.00 -38.65 -3.86
CA ALA A 412 -15.09 -39.47 -3.32
C ALA A 412 -16.48 -38.79 -3.41
N HIS A 413 -16.54 -37.45 -3.48
CA HIS A 413 -17.81 -36.71 -3.69
C HIS A 413 -18.29 -36.76 -5.15
N PHE A 414 -17.43 -37.13 -6.10
CA PHE A 414 -17.78 -37.24 -7.51
C PHE A 414 -18.22 -38.66 -7.92
N GLU A 415 -17.96 -39.69 -7.10
CA GLU A 415 -18.48 -41.05 -7.35
C GLU A 415 -20.03 -41.09 -7.51
N PRO A 416 -20.84 -40.39 -6.69
CA PRO A 416 -22.29 -40.32 -6.88
C PRO A 416 -22.73 -39.54 -8.12
N SER A 417 -21.85 -38.71 -8.69
CA SER A 417 -22.13 -37.82 -9.82
C SER A 417 -21.87 -38.48 -11.19
N GLY A 418 -21.55 -39.77 -11.21
CA GLY A 418 -21.36 -40.55 -12.44
C GLY A 418 -19.92 -40.59 -12.96
N VAL A 419 -18.94 -40.06 -12.22
CA VAL A 419 -17.51 -40.16 -12.57
C VAL A 419 -16.99 -41.56 -12.23
N SER A 420 -16.34 -42.24 -13.19
CA SER A 420 -15.82 -43.59 -12.96
C SER A 420 -14.66 -43.63 -11.94
N ARG A 421 -14.51 -44.76 -11.24
CA ARG A 421 -13.39 -44.96 -10.29
C ARG A 421 -12.04 -44.93 -10.98
N GLU A 422 -11.98 -45.43 -12.20
CA GLU A 422 -10.82 -45.44 -13.05
C GLU A 422 -10.40 -44.01 -13.40
N ALA A 423 -11.35 -43.15 -13.78
CA ALA A 423 -11.13 -41.73 -14.02
C ALA A 423 -10.61 -40.99 -12.78
N LEU A 424 -11.23 -41.21 -11.61
CA LEU A 424 -10.78 -40.62 -10.35
C LEU A 424 -9.38 -41.07 -9.94
N THR A 425 -9.01 -42.31 -10.27
CA THR A 425 -7.67 -42.86 -10.01
C THR A 425 -6.62 -42.19 -10.90
N VAL A 426 -6.91 -42.01 -12.19
CA VAL A 426 -6.03 -41.29 -13.12
C VAL A 426 -5.87 -39.85 -12.67
N PHE A 427 -6.97 -39.16 -12.38
CA PHE A 427 -6.97 -37.78 -11.89
C PHE A 427 -6.13 -37.61 -10.63
N THR A 428 -6.40 -38.41 -9.58
CA THR A 428 -5.67 -38.33 -8.30
C THR A 428 -4.17 -38.61 -8.46
N LYS A 429 -3.81 -39.53 -9.36
CA LYS A 429 -2.41 -39.88 -9.62
C LYS A 429 -1.67 -38.76 -10.32
N VAL A 430 -2.24 -38.18 -11.38
CA VAL A 430 -1.63 -37.09 -12.13
C VAL A 430 -1.43 -35.88 -11.23
N MET A 431 -2.47 -35.47 -10.50
CA MET A 431 -2.41 -34.42 -9.48
C MET A 431 -1.27 -34.65 -8.47
N GLY A 432 -1.17 -35.87 -7.94
CA GLY A 432 -0.14 -36.22 -6.97
C GLY A 432 1.28 -36.23 -7.53
N ASP A 433 1.44 -36.55 -8.81
CA ASP A 433 2.75 -36.54 -9.48
C ASP A 433 3.19 -35.09 -9.79
N GLU A 434 2.25 -34.19 -10.10
CA GLU A 434 2.54 -32.75 -10.24
C GLU A 434 2.97 -32.13 -8.90
N LEU A 435 2.22 -32.38 -7.83
CA LEU A 435 2.56 -31.89 -6.48
C LEU A 435 3.96 -32.36 -6.03
N LYS A 436 4.35 -33.61 -6.33
CA LYS A 436 5.68 -34.14 -6.00
C LYS A 436 6.80 -33.48 -6.81
N GLN A 437 6.51 -33.00 -8.01
CA GLN A 437 7.45 -32.26 -8.85
C GLN A 437 7.65 -30.82 -8.36
N GLY A 438 6.91 -30.40 -7.33
CA GLY A 438 7.00 -29.08 -6.72
C GLY A 438 6.08 -28.06 -7.40
N THR A 439 5.06 -28.54 -8.12
CA THR A 439 3.97 -27.72 -8.65
C THR A 439 3.06 -27.27 -7.50
N SER A 440 2.56 -26.03 -7.53
CA SER A 440 1.66 -25.55 -6.47
C SER A 440 0.34 -26.36 -6.49
N PRO A 441 -0.40 -26.46 -5.38
CA PRO A 441 -1.69 -27.17 -5.36
C PRO A 441 -2.73 -26.63 -6.35
N ALA A 442 -2.79 -25.32 -6.54
CA ALA A 442 -3.69 -24.70 -7.51
C ALA A 442 -3.23 -24.95 -8.96
N GLN A 443 -1.92 -24.89 -9.23
CA GLN A 443 -1.36 -25.24 -10.54
C GLN A 443 -1.56 -26.72 -10.87
N ALA A 444 -1.34 -27.59 -9.89
CA ALA A 444 -1.60 -29.01 -10.05
C ALA A 444 -3.08 -29.24 -10.37
N SER A 445 -4.00 -28.48 -9.77
CA SER A 445 -5.45 -28.57 -10.06
C SER A 445 -5.79 -28.21 -11.50
N SER A 446 -5.26 -27.11 -12.04
CA SER A 446 -5.55 -26.71 -13.42
C SER A 446 -4.79 -27.54 -14.45
N GLU A 447 -3.46 -27.65 -14.32
CA GLU A 447 -2.60 -28.34 -15.30
C GLU A 447 -2.66 -29.86 -15.15
N GLY A 448 -2.78 -30.34 -13.92
CA GLY A 448 -2.97 -31.77 -13.64
C GLY A 448 -4.32 -32.27 -14.16
N TYR A 449 -5.33 -31.40 -14.27
CA TYR A 449 -6.60 -31.73 -14.93
C TYR A 449 -6.41 -31.93 -16.44
N GLU A 450 -5.76 -30.99 -17.14
CA GLU A 450 -5.43 -31.15 -18.58
C GLU A 450 -4.52 -32.35 -18.84
N ALA A 451 -3.52 -32.55 -17.98
CA ALA A 451 -2.63 -33.70 -18.05
C ALA A 451 -3.38 -35.02 -17.75
N ALA A 452 -4.40 -35.00 -16.89
CA ALA A 452 -5.25 -36.15 -16.61
C ALA A 452 -6.15 -36.48 -17.81
N LEU A 453 -6.75 -35.48 -18.46
CA LEU A 453 -7.50 -35.66 -19.70
C LEU A 453 -6.63 -36.26 -20.81
N THR A 454 -5.38 -35.81 -20.93
CA THR A 454 -4.44 -36.29 -21.95
C THR A 454 -3.93 -37.71 -21.67
N ARG A 455 -3.80 -38.09 -20.39
CA ARG A 455 -3.28 -39.41 -19.97
C ARG A 455 -4.38 -40.46 -19.80
N ALA A 456 -5.64 -40.05 -19.78
CA ALA A 456 -6.81 -40.91 -19.65
C ALA A 456 -7.13 -41.64 -20.97
N GLY A 457 -7.76 -42.81 -20.88
CA GLY A 457 -8.42 -43.42 -22.04
C GLY A 457 -9.69 -42.64 -22.43
N PRO A 458 -10.32 -42.94 -23.58
CA PRO A 458 -11.45 -42.16 -24.09
C PRO A 458 -12.64 -42.09 -23.13
N ASP A 459 -12.96 -43.21 -22.47
CA ASP A 459 -14.10 -43.30 -21.54
C ASP A 459 -13.79 -42.61 -20.19
N GLU A 460 -12.53 -42.67 -19.75
CA GLU A 460 -12.07 -41.95 -18.56
C GLU A 460 -11.96 -40.44 -18.81
N ALA A 461 -11.54 -40.01 -20.00
CA ALA A 461 -11.45 -38.59 -20.37
C ALA A 461 -12.83 -37.93 -20.37
N VAL A 462 -13.86 -38.62 -20.89
CA VAL A 462 -15.26 -38.16 -20.82
C VAL A 462 -15.75 -38.06 -19.39
N SER A 463 -15.33 -38.98 -18.51
CA SER A 463 -15.66 -38.92 -17.08
C SER A 463 -14.90 -37.81 -16.34
N ILE A 464 -13.63 -37.59 -16.65
CA ILE A 464 -12.80 -36.51 -16.08
C ILE A 464 -13.34 -35.15 -16.53
N ALA A 465 -13.83 -35.02 -17.76
CA ALA A 465 -14.46 -33.81 -18.27
C ALA A 465 -15.69 -33.36 -17.45
N GLY A 466 -16.28 -34.27 -16.67
CA GLY A 466 -17.37 -33.97 -15.72
C GLY A 466 -16.89 -33.49 -14.35
N ILE A 467 -15.58 -33.49 -14.07
CA ILE A 467 -15.01 -32.97 -12.83
C ILE A 467 -14.79 -31.46 -13.01
N PRO A 468 -15.32 -30.60 -12.13
CA PRO A 468 -15.07 -29.17 -12.19
C PRO A 468 -13.59 -28.84 -11.99
N VAL A 469 -13.06 -27.92 -12.79
CA VAL A 469 -11.70 -27.39 -12.64
C VAL A 469 -11.69 -26.32 -11.55
N PHE A 470 -10.72 -26.39 -10.64
CA PHE A 470 -10.56 -25.40 -9.56
C PHE A 470 -9.33 -24.53 -9.82
N ASP A 471 -9.51 -23.21 -9.75
CA ASP A 471 -8.44 -22.20 -9.78
C ASP A 471 -7.82 -21.96 -8.38
N VAL A 472 -8.14 -22.82 -7.39
CA VAL A 472 -7.65 -22.75 -6.01
C VAL A 472 -7.10 -24.10 -5.55
N SER A 473 -6.38 -24.12 -4.42
CA SER A 473 -5.97 -25.39 -3.80
C SER A 473 -7.20 -26.25 -3.48
N LEU A 474 -7.10 -27.56 -3.73
CA LEU A 474 -8.19 -28.49 -3.42
C LEU A 474 -8.48 -28.57 -1.92
N ARG A 475 -7.51 -28.23 -1.08
CA ARG A 475 -7.68 -28.10 0.37
C ARG A 475 -8.55 -26.90 0.75
N ASP A 476 -8.39 -25.76 0.07
CA ASP A 476 -9.22 -24.58 0.32
C ASP A 476 -10.61 -24.73 -0.30
N ALA A 477 -10.70 -25.37 -1.48
CA ALA A 477 -11.98 -25.82 -2.04
C ALA A 477 -12.70 -26.77 -1.07
N ALA A 478 -12.00 -27.75 -0.48
CA ALA A 478 -12.58 -28.69 0.49
C ALA A 478 -13.04 -28.03 1.80
N LYS A 479 -12.36 -26.98 2.27
CA LYS A 479 -12.84 -26.18 3.42
C LYS A 479 -14.17 -25.47 3.09
N ALA A 480 -14.29 -24.91 1.89
CA ALA A 480 -15.53 -24.25 1.45
C ALA A 480 -16.71 -25.24 1.32
N VAL A 481 -16.43 -26.50 0.93
CA VAL A 481 -17.42 -27.60 0.85
C VAL A 481 -18.05 -27.93 2.20
N THR A 482 -17.28 -27.88 3.30
CA THR A 482 -17.82 -28.20 4.65
C THR A 482 -18.82 -27.18 5.19
N SER A 483 -18.88 -25.96 4.63
CA SER A 483 -19.76 -24.88 5.07
C SER A 483 -21.05 -24.72 4.27
N ALA A 484 -21.08 -25.11 2.98
CA ALA A 484 -22.17 -24.74 2.06
C ALA A 484 -22.98 -25.91 1.50
N GLY A 485 -22.50 -27.16 1.61
CA GLY A 485 -23.19 -28.33 1.04
C GLY A 485 -23.10 -28.46 -0.49
N ASP A 486 -22.59 -27.45 -1.19
CA ASP A 486 -22.18 -27.44 -2.60
C ASP A 486 -20.82 -26.73 -2.72
N CYS A 487 -19.99 -27.12 -3.70
CA CYS A 487 -18.66 -26.54 -3.96
C CYS A 487 -18.78 -25.06 -4.42
N PRO A 488 -18.48 -24.04 -3.58
CA PRO A 488 -18.51 -22.65 -4.01
C PRO A 488 -17.08 -22.26 -4.42
N GLY A 489 -16.83 -22.33 -5.72
CA GLY A 489 -15.54 -21.98 -6.34
C GLY A 489 -15.59 -22.19 -7.85
N PHE A 490 -16.77 -21.98 -8.43
CA PHE A 490 -16.98 -22.14 -9.87
C PHE A 490 -16.19 -21.07 -10.61
N VAL A 491 -15.36 -21.50 -11.56
CA VAL A 491 -15.17 -20.73 -12.78
C VAL A 491 -16.55 -20.62 -13.42
N ASP A 492 -16.98 -19.40 -13.70
CA ASP A 492 -18.21 -19.14 -14.42
C ASP A 492 -18.28 -20.03 -15.66
N LYS A 493 -19.47 -20.54 -16.01
CA LYS A 493 -19.71 -21.45 -17.16
C LYS A 493 -19.19 -20.94 -18.52
N ALA A 494 -18.67 -19.71 -18.57
CA ALA A 494 -18.13 -19.05 -19.74
C ALA A 494 -16.75 -19.56 -20.19
N LEU A 495 -15.94 -20.22 -19.35
CA LEU A 495 -14.58 -20.65 -19.71
C LEU A 495 -14.44 -22.14 -20.06
N SER A 496 -15.49 -22.96 -19.92
CA SER A 496 -15.46 -24.38 -20.35
C SER A 496 -15.89 -24.58 -21.81
N ALA A 497 -15.98 -23.49 -22.59
CA ALA A 497 -16.46 -23.50 -23.98
C ALA A 497 -15.36 -23.25 -25.02
N GLU A 498 -14.13 -22.98 -24.59
CA GLU A 498 -12.91 -23.18 -25.40
C GLU A 498 -12.26 -24.51 -25.01
#